data_AF-A0A8H4TI82-F1
#
_entry.id   AF-A0A8H4TI82-F1
#
_cell.length_a   1.000
_cell.length_b   1.000
_cell.length_c   1.000
_cell.angle_alpha   90.00
_cell.angle_beta   90.00
_cell.angle_gamma   90.00
#
_symmetry.space_group_name_H-M   'P 1'
#
loop_
_entity.id
_entity.type
_entity.pdbx_description
1 polymer ?
#
loop_
_entity_poly.entity_id
_entity_poly.type
_entity_poly.pdbx_seq_one_letter_code
_entity_poly.pdbx_strand_id
1 'polypeptide(L)'
;MKTLSYSILLGALLSHTDAAEQKPIDEACNDVFGVINCDSTVTSFIADLNDTDINGRQTDTEIVTEEVNICVAIQEALGSYDFVDNAETYCNCLSSAVYWGTSSDAKPSFDGQVNAHLRGPYLDWIYKDETCLSNNGYDIITDRASVVRNQLAATNGWTFVRAPEIDVAVYKKLSKAVMSCYTGTCDGPKIRDFFVNYIGNAESVTESDFVQMLKKWVGLFDTLKKRTTDVQTYSKQVQARLKTVSSKVNSVKANVCKNNAYASTIATVKSLQGVPSAAGKSLANIPQMTQITRNAIKSTTTPADKAYYLKLMDEYQINSLRDVIKAFRVTQYLPQAAEDLKKLTGTFNLISNHAGAA
;
A
#
# COMPACT_ATOMS: atom_id res chain seq x y z
N MET A 1 9.87 23.96 -13.79
CA MET A 1 10.32 23.59 -15.15
C MET A 1 9.07 23.28 -15.97
N LYS A 2 9.01 23.89 -17.16
CA LYS A 2 8.00 23.86 -18.24
C LYS A 2 6.79 22.92 -18.06
N THR A 3 5.63 23.56 -17.89
CA THR A 3 4.30 23.05 -18.28
C THR A 3 4.29 22.82 -19.79
N LEU A 4 4.17 21.56 -20.21
CA LEU A 4 3.96 21.17 -21.60
C LEU A 4 2.66 20.36 -21.67
N SER A 5 1.66 21.05 -22.23
CA SER A 5 0.46 20.57 -22.93
C SER A 5 0.23 19.05 -22.98
N TYR A 6 -0.73 18.57 -22.20
CA TYR A 6 -1.38 17.26 -22.42
C TYR A 6 -2.66 17.36 -23.27
N SER A 7 -3.01 18.56 -23.75
CA SER A 7 -4.23 18.81 -24.54
C SER A 7 -4.10 18.45 -26.03
N ILE A 8 -2.96 17.93 -26.48
CA ILE A 8 -2.71 17.67 -27.91
C ILE A 8 -2.80 16.17 -28.27
N LEU A 9 -2.75 15.26 -27.29
CA LEU A 9 -2.67 13.81 -27.59
C LEU A 9 -4.02 13.07 -27.64
N LEU A 10 -5.13 13.68 -27.21
CA LEU A 10 -6.47 13.14 -27.52
C LEU A 10 -6.93 13.46 -28.96
N GLY A 11 -6.34 14.48 -29.60
CA GLY A 11 -6.73 14.92 -30.95
C GLY A 11 -6.14 14.09 -32.10
N ALA A 12 -5.16 13.21 -31.84
CA ALA A 12 -4.39 12.54 -32.89
C ALA A 12 -4.78 11.07 -33.13
N LEU A 13 -5.66 10.48 -32.31
CA LEU A 13 -6.09 9.08 -32.45
C LEU A 13 -7.50 8.92 -33.07
N LEU A 14 -8.17 10.03 -33.40
CA LEU A 14 -9.50 10.03 -34.04
C LEU A 14 -9.49 10.50 -35.50
N SER A 15 -8.32 10.74 -36.11
CA SER A 15 -8.25 11.17 -37.51
C SER A 15 -8.24 9.97 -38.45
N HIS A 16 -9.41 9.38 -38.70
CA HIS A 16 -9.85 8.96 -40.04
C HIS A 16 -11.28 8.41 -40.02
N THR A 17 -12.24 9.32 -39.96
CA THR A 17 -13.51 9.27 -40.71
C THR A 17 -14.07 10.69 -40.71
N ASP A 18 -14.79 11.04 -41.77
CA ASP A 18 -15.20 12.40 -42.13
C ASP A 18 -15.61 13.30 -40.95
N ALA A 19 -15.08 14.53 -40.95
CA ALA A 19 -15.24 15.50 -39.89
C ALA A 19 -16.72 15.89 -39.70
N ALA A 20 -17.42 15.14 -38.86
CA ALA A 20 -18.52 15.68 -38.07
C ALA A 20 -17.94 16.76 -37.16
N GLU A 21 -18.64 17.89 -37.08
CA GLU A 21 -18.33 19.02 -36.23
C GLU A 21 -17.93 18.52 -34.82
N GLN A 22 -16.75 18.90 -34.32
CA GLN A 22 -16.29 18.48 -32.99
C GLN A 22 -17.19 19.13 -31.93
N LYS A 23 -18.32 18.49 -31.63
CA LYS A 23 -19.23 18.89 -30.58
C LYS A 23 -18.63 18.48 -29.22
N PRO A 24 -18.68 19.33 -28.18
CA PRO A 24 -18.33 18.92 -26.83
C PRO A 24 -19.11 17.66 -26.42
N ILE A 25 -18.46 16.75 -25.69
CA ILE A 25 -19.09 15.45 -25.34
C ILE A 25 -20.43 15.64 -24.61
N ASP A 26 -20.52 16.61 -23.72
CA ASP A 26 -21.77 16.91 -22.98
C ASP A 26 -22.91 17.31 -23.92
N GLU A 27 -22.59 18.07 -24.97
CA GLU A 27 -23.56 18.48 -25.98
C GLU A 27 -23.94 17.33 -26.91
N ALA A 28 -23.01 16.43 -27.26
CA ALA A 28 -23.32 15.22 -28.04
C ALA A 28 -24.19 14.25 -27.21
N CYS A 29 -23.96 14.18 -25.90
CA CYS A 29 -24.70 13.33 -24.99
C CYS A 29 -26.13 13.80 -24.73
N ASN A 30 -26.38 15.11 -24.80
CA ASN A 30 -27.75 15.63 -24.78
C ASN A 30 -28.58 15.17 -25.99
N ASP A 31 -27.97 14.99 -27.16
CA ASP A 31 -28.68 14.55 -28.36
C ASP A 31 -29.15 13.09 -28.27
N VAL A 32 -28.54 12.29 -27.39
CA VAL A 32 -28.82 10.86 -27.20
C VAL A 32 -29.43 10.53 -25.83
N PHE A 33 -29.90 11.53 -25.08
CA PHE A 33 -30.36 11.38 -23.68
C PHE A 33 -31.42 10.29 -23.47
N GLY A 34 -32.31 10.04 -24.45
CA GLY A 34 -33.32 8.98 -24.36
C GLY A 34 -32.77 7.56 -24.54
N VAL A 35 -31.60 7.42 -25.18
CA VAL A 35 -30.91 6.15 -25.45
C VAL A 35 -30.09 5.71 -24.24
N ILE A 36 -29.63 6.65 -23.42
CA ILE A 36 -28.87 6.39 -22.20
C ILE A 36 -29.76 5.68 -21.16
N ASN A 37 -29.26 4.61 -20.55
CA ASN A 37 -29.98 3.66 -19.67
C ASN A 37 -31.18 2.93 -20.31
N CYS A 38 -31.53 3.21 -21.57
CA CYS A 38 -32.69 2.62 -22.25
C CYS A 38 -34.02 2.79 -21.49
N ASP A 39 -34.19 3.92 -20.79
CA ASP A 39 -35.39 4.13 -19.94
C ASP A 39 -36.58 4.76 -20.70
N SER A 40 -36.38 5.14 -21.97
CA SER A 40 -37.42 5.82 -22.78
C SER A 40 -38.13 4.86 -23.75
N THR A 41 -39.40 5.15 -24.03
CA THR A 41 -40.20 4.45 -25.03
C THR A 41 -40.59 5.37 -26.18
N VAL A 42 -40.82 4.77 -27.35
CA VAL A 42 -41.36 5.43 -28.54
C VAL A 42 -42.61 4.68 -29.00
N THR A 43 -43.57 5.42 -29.52
CA THR A 43 -44.77 4.83 -30.10
C THR A 43 -44.45 4.29 -31.50
N SER A 44 -44.49 2.97 -31.67
CA SER A 44 -44.31 2.29 -32.95
C SER A 44 -45.65 1.94 -33.58
N PHE A 45 -45.71 1.97 -34.91
CA PHE A 45 -46.88 1.58 -35.67
C PHE A 45 -46.91 0.06 -35.87
N ILE A 46 -48.03 -0.57 -35.52
CA ILE A 46 -48.21 -2.02 -35.71
C ILE A 46 -49.01 -2.29 -36.99
N ALA A 47 -50.21 -1.71 -37.09
CA ALA A 47 -51.12 -1.97 -38.20
C ALA A 47 -52.25 -0.93 -38.25
N ASP A 48 -52.84 -0.80 -39.44
CA ASP A 48 -54.11 -0.13 -39.65
C ASP A 48 -55.24 -1.16 -39.56
N LEU A 49 -56.21 -0.91 -38.68
CA LEU A 49 -57.46 -1.66 -38.64
C LEU A 49 -58.56 -0.82 -39.30
N ASN A 50 -59.08 -1.31 -40.42
CA ASN A 50 -60.19 -0.66 -41.10
C ASN A 50 -61.49 -0.96 -40.36
N ASP A 51 -62.14 0.06 -39.84
CA ASP A 51 -63.51 -0.06 -39.34
C ASP A 51 -64.46 -0.04 -40.54
N THR A 52 -65.37 -1.00 -40.59
CA THR A 52 -66.29 -1.18 -41.72
C THR A 52 -67.73 -1.17 -41.25
N ASP A 53 -68.58 -0.44 -41.97
CA ASP A 53 -70.01 -0.41 -41.69
C ASP A 53 -70.69 -1.77 -41.96
N ILE A 54 -71.98 -1.87 -41.63
CA ILE A 54 -72.79 -3.09 -41.84
C ILE A 54 -72.87 -3.53 -43.31
N ASN A 55 -72.45 -2.68 -44.25
CA ASN A 55 -72.42 -2.94 -45.69
C ASN A 55 -71.00 -3.22 -46.22
N GLY A 56 -70.01 -3.34 -45.32
CA GLY A 56 -68.61 -3.59 -45.66
C GLY A 56 -67.87 -2.39 -46.26
N ARG A 57 -68.40 -1.16 -46.11
CA ARG A 57 -67.70 0.06 -46.52
C ARG A 57 -66.83 0.56 -45.39
N GLN A 58 -65.57 0.85 -45.70
CA GLN A 58 -64.65 1.44 -44.73
C GLN A 58 -65.17 2.81 -44.29
N THR A 59 -65.37 2.96 -42.99
CA THR A 59 -65.88 4.19 -42.36
C THR A 59 -64.82 4.91 -41.55
N ASP A 60 -63.84 4.18 -41.03
CA ASP A 60 -62.71 4.74 -40.28
C ASP A 60 -61.46 3.85 -40.42
N THR A 61 -60.31 4.39 -39.99
CA THR A 61 -59.07 3.63 -39.84
C THR A 61 -58.55 3.84 -38.42
N GLU A 62 -58.56 2.78 -37.62
CA GLU A 62 -57.90 2.78 -36.32
C GLU A 62 -56.40 2.48 -36.52
N ILE A 63 -55.56 3.42 -36.09
CA ILE A 63 -54.11 3.25 -36.09
C ILE A 63 -53.73 2.54 -34.79
N VAL A 64 -53.32 1.27 -34.88
CA VAL A 64 -52.84 0.50 -33.73
C VAL A 64 -51.35 0.76 -33.53
N THR A 65 -51.01 1.21 -32.33
CA THR A 65 -49.63 1.48 -31.94
C THR A 65 -49.24 0.70 -30.69
N GLU A 66 -47.94 0.50 -30.50
CA GLU A 66 -47.35 -0.04 -29.26
C GLU A 66 -46.25 0.88 -28.75
N GLU A 67 -45.99 0.83 -27.44
CA GLU A 67 -44.81 1.45 -26.87
C GLU A 67 -43.63 0.48 -26.94
N VAL A 68 -42.61 0.84 -27.71
CA VAL A 68 -41.37 0.08 -27.85
C VAL A 68 -40.26 0.81 -27.12
N ASN A 69 -39.39 0.07 -26.44
CA ASN A 69 -38.18 0.62 -25.86
C ASN A 69 -37.31 1.27 -26.95
N ILE A 70 -36.85 2.50 -26.72
CA ILE A 70 -36.11 3.25 -27.74
C ILE A 70 -34.81 2.56 -28.16
N CYS A 71 -34.13 1.86 -27.24
CA CYS A 71 -32.93 1.11 -27.58
C CYS A 71 -33.26 -0.09 -28.46
N VAL A 72 -34.35 -0.80 -28.19
CA VAL A 72 -34.82 -1.91 -29.03
C VAL A 72 -35.17 -1.40 -30.43
N ALA A 73 -35.91 -0.30 -30.52
CA ALA A 73 -36.25 0.32 -31.80
C ALA A 73 -35.00 0.74 -32.59
N ILE A 74 -33.99 1.31 -31.92
CA ILE A 74 -32.71 1.69 -32.55
C ILE A 74 -31.92 0.45 -32.99
N GLN A 75 -31.86 -0.58 -32.16
CA GLN A 75 -31.17 -1.84 -32.47
C GLN A 75 -31.79 -2.54 -33.68
N GLU A 76 -33.12 -2.59 -33.74
CA GLU A 76 -33.85 -3.15 -34.88
C GLU A 76 -33.62 -2.34 -36.16
N ALA A 77 -33.61 -1.01 -36.06
CA ALA A 77 -33.39 -0.13 -37.21
C ALA A 77 -31.94 -0.19 -37.73
N LEU A 78 -30.95 -0.28 -36.84
CA LEU A 78 -29.52 -0.26 -37.19
C LEU A 78 -28.93 -1.66 -37.40
N GLY A 79 -29.61 -2.71 -36.93
CA GLY A 79 -29.13 -4.09 -36.97
C GLY A 79 -27.91 -4.37 -36.09
N SER A 80 -27.56 -3.48 -35.15
CA SER A 80 -26.43 -3.63 -34.23
C SER A 80 -26.71 -2.98 -32.87
N TYR A 81 -26.10 -3.52 -31.82
CA TYR A 81 -26.08 -2.95 -30.47
C TYR A 81 -25.06 -1.84 -30.30
N ASP A 82 -24.10 -1.71 -31.22
CA ASP A 82 -22.94 -0.83 -31.06
C ASP A 82 -23.33 0.62 -30.80
N PHE A 83 -24.37 1.15 -31.43
CA PHE A 83 -24.78 2.55 -31.22
C PHE A 83 -25.25 2.78 -29.78
N VAL A 84 -26.12 1.90 -29.27
CA VAL A 84 -26.66 1.99 -27.92
C VAL A 84 -25.55 1.79 -26.89
N ASP A 85 -24.71 0.77 -27.08
CA ASP A 85 -23.61 0.45 -26.17
C ASP A 85 -22.55 1.57 -26.14
N ASN A 86 -22.23 2.16 -27.29
CA ASN A 86 -21.33 3.31 -27.37
C ASN A 86 -21.96 4.56 -26.73
N ALA A 87 -23.24 4.84 -26.98
CA ALA A 87 -23.93 5.96 -26.35
C ALA A 87 -23.92 5.82 -24.82
N GLU A 88 -24.22 4.64 -24.29
CA GLU A 88 -24.14 4.35 -22.86
C GLU A 88 -22.72 4.53 -22.32
N THR A 89 -21.72 4.00 -23.02
CA THR A 89 -20.32 4.08 -22.59
C THR A 89 -19.78 5.51 -22.56
N TYR A 90 -19.99 6.28 -23.64
CA TYR A 90 -19.48 7.65 -23.75
C TYR A 90 -20.28 8.64 -22.90
N CYS A 91 -21.61 8.52 -22.91
CA CYS A 91 -22.48 9.54 -22.35
C CYS A 91 -22.95 9.27 -20.93
N ASN A 92 -22.86 8.03 -20.46
CA ASN A 92 -23.08 7.71 -19.06
C ASN A 92 -21.73 7.54 -18.35
N CYS A 93 -20.98 6.50 -18.72
CA CYS A 93 -19.85 6.02 -17.93
C CYS A 93 -18.63 6.95 -18.01
N LEU A 94 -18.23 7.37 -19.22
CA LEU A 94 -17.09 8.27 -19.42
C LEU A 94 -17.39 9.69 -18.91
N SER A 95 -18.56 10.23 -19.22
CA SER A 95 -18.99 11.56 -18.74
C SER A 95 -19.03 11.59 -17.20
N SER A 96 -19.62 10.56 -16.57
CA SER A 96 -19.68 10.44 -15.10
C SER A 96 -18.29 10.31 -14.47
N ALA A 97 -17.37 9.55 -15.08
CA ALA A 97 -15.99 9.43 -14.62
C ALA A 97 -15.25 10.79 -14.59
N VAL A 98 -15.47 11.64 -15.59
CA VAL A 98 -14.94 13.02 -15.62
C VAL A 98 -15.61 13.89 -14.55
N TYR A 99 -16.93 13.74 -14.38
CA TYR A 99 -17.70 14.47 -13.39
C TYR A 99 -17.26 14.18 -11.95
N TRP A 100 -16.94 12.92 -11.60
CA TRP A 100 -16.57 12.55 -10.22
C TRP A 100 -15.31 13.27 -9.72
N GLY A 101 -14.34 13.54 -10.61
CA GLY A 101 -13.12 14.27 -10.25
C GLY A 101 -13.33 15.77 -10.02
N THR A 102 -14.44 16.33 -10.51
CA THR A 102 -14.74 17.77 -10.46
C THR A 102 -15.89 18.12 -9.51
N SER A 103 -16.77 17.18 -9.21
CA SER A 103 -17.89 17.35 -8.28
C SER A 103 -17.40 17.50 -6.84
N SER A 104 -17.74 18.60 -6.17
CA SER A 104 -17.32 18.88 -4.79
C SER A 104 -17.74 17.81 -3.79
N ASP A 105 -18.88 17.17 -4.02
CA ASP A 105 -19.45 16.17 -3.12
C ASP A 105 -18.84 14.77 -3.33
N ALA A 106 -18.49 14.43 -4.58
CA ALA A 106 -17.85 13.17 -4.92
C ALA A 106 -16.32 13.21 -4.76
N LYS A 107 -15.72 14.40 -4.86
CA LYS A 107 -14.27 14.62 -4.80
C LYS A 107 -13.58 13.97 -3.61
N PRO A 108 -14.10 14.00 -2.36
CA PRO A 108 -13.46 13.28 -1.26
C PRO A 108 -13.39 11.77 -1.48
N SER A 109 -14.41 11.18 -2.09
CA SER A 109 -14.42 9.77 -2.49
C SER A 109 -13.38 9.54 -3.59
N PHE A 110 -13.39 10.36 -4.65
CA PHE A 110 -12.46 10.26 -5.77
C PHE A 110 -10.98 10.43 -5.35
N ASP A 111 -10.69 11.37 -4.45
CA ASP A 111 -9.34 11.64 -3.94
C ASP A 111 -8.86 10.58 -2.91
N GLY A 112 -9.69 9.58 -2.58
CA GLY A 112 -9.34 8.52 -1.64
C GLY A 112 -9.28 8.95 -0.17
N GLN A 113 -10.13 9.89 0.24
CA GLN A 113 -10.21 10.32 1.65
C GLN A 113 -10.96 9.29 2.49
N VAL A 114 -10.36 8.83 3.59
CA VAL A 114 -10.95 7.84 4.50
C VAL A 114 -11.68 8.50 5.67
N ASN A 115 -11.34 9.74 6.04
CA ASN A 115 -12.00 10.43 7.17
C ASN A 115 -12.88 11.62 6.78
N ALA A 116 -13.07 11.85 5.48
CA ALA A 116 -14.16 12.71 5.06
C ALA A 116 -15.49 12.01 5.35
N HIS A 117 -16.56 12.75 5.62
CA HIS A 117 -17.92 12.22 5.61
C HIS A 117 -18.25 11.68 4.21
N LEU A 118 -17.75 10.49 3.90
CA LEU A 118 -17.94 9.84 2.62
C LEU A 118 -19.42 9.52 2.50
N ARG A 119 -20.11 10.21 1.59
CA ARG A 119 -21.49 9.84 1.27
C ARG A 119 -21.41 8.50 0.54
N GLY A 120 -21.97 7.47 1.18
CA GLY A 120 -21.95 6.09 0.72
C GLY A 120 -22.24 5.85 -0.78
N PRO A 121 -23.18 6.55 -1.45
CA PRO A 121 -23.50 6.23 -2.85
C PRO A 121 -22.41 6.59 -3.85
N TYR A 122 -21.53 7.59 -3.59
CA TYR A 122 -20.55 8.01 -4.62
C TYR A 122 -19.52 6.94 -4.93
N LEU A 123 -19.03 6.18 -3.94
CA LEU A 123 -18.12 5.07 -4.20
C LEU A 123 -18.80 3.93 -4.94
N ASP A 124 -20.09 3.71 -4.72
CA ASP A 124 -20.87 2.72 -5.47
C ASP A 124 -21.05 3.15 -6.93
N TRP A 125 -21.27 4.44 -7.21
CA TRP A 125 -21.36 4.99 -8.56
C TRP A 125 -20.01 5.00 -9.28
N ILE A 126 -18.95 5.50 -8.64
CA ILE A 126 -17.58 5.46 -9.19
C ILE A 126 -17.21 4.02 -9.57
N TYR A 127 -17.47 3.05 -8.69
CA TYR A 127 -17.21 1.64 -8.98
C TYR A 127 -18.02 1.11 -10.17
N LYS A 128 -19.31 1.50 -10.28
CA LYS A 128 -20.17 1.12 -11.41
C LYS A 128 -19.59 1.66 -12.72
N ASP A 129 -19.18 2.92 -12.74
CA ASP A 129 -18.70 3.58 -13.95
C ASP A 129 -17.31 3.07 -14.37
N GLU A 130 -16.41 2.81 -13.42
CA GLU A 130 -15.13 2.14 -13.71
C GLU A 130 -15.34 0.75 -14.31
N THR A 131 -16.31 -0.01 -13.78
CA THR A 131 -16.66 -1.34 -14.30
C THR A 131 -17.25 -1.24 -15.70
N CYS A 132 -18.13 -0.25 -15.94
CA CYS A 132 -18.71 0.01 -17.25
C CYS A 132 -17.64 0.34 -18.29
N LEU A 133 -16.71 1.24 -17.97
CA LEU A 133 -15.58 1.59 -18.83
C LEU A 133 -14.72 0.36 -19.15
N SER A 134 -14.33 -0.39 -18.12
CA SER A 134 -13.50 -1.58 -18.30
C SER A 134 -14.17 -2.65 -19.17
N ASN A 135 -15.47 -2.88 -19.00
CA ASN A 135 -16.23 -3.85 -19.81
C ASN A 135 -16.32 -3.44 -21.29
N ASN A 136 -16.22 -2.14 -21.59
CA ASN A 136 -16.26 -1.60 -22.94
C ASN A 136 -14.86 -1.30 -23.52
N GLY A 137 -13.82 -1.93 -22.98
CA GLY A 137 -12.46 -1.85 -23.52
C GLY A 137 -11.70 -0.56 -23.17
N TYR A 138 -12.21 0.25 -22.24
CA TYR A 138 -11.48 1.38 -21.68
C TYR A 138 -10.61 0.93 -20.51
N ASP A 139 -9.32 0.72 -20.79
CA ASP A 139 -8.35 0.45 -19.75
C ASP A 139 -8.04 1.71 -18.94
N ILE A 140 -8.32 1.68 -17.64
CA ILE A 140 -7.93 2.75 -16.71
C ILE A 140 -6.41 2.66 -16.52
N ILE A 141 -5.69 3.52 -17.22
CA ILE A 141 -4.22 3.60 -17.11
C ILE A 141 -3.86 4.34 -15.82
N THR A 142 -3.13 3.66 -14.94
CA THR A 142 -2.54 4.26 -13.75
C THR A 142 -1.06 4.60 -13.99
N ASP A 143 -0.53 5.58 -13.24
CA ASP A 143 0.90 5.92 -13.26
C ASP A 143 1.77 4.92 -12.49
N ARG A 144 1.18 3.80 -12.03
CA ARG A 144 1.81 2.74 -11.23
C ARG A 144 3.17 2.31 -11.77
N ALA A 145 3.26 1.97 -13.06
CA ALA A 145 4.51 1.53 -13.67
C ALA A 145 5.59 2.63 -13.66
N SER A 146 5.18 3.90 -13.75
CA SER A 146 6.07 5.04 -13.60
C SER A 146 6.52 5.21 -12.15
N VAL A 147 5.59 5.19 -11.18
CA VAL A 147 5.89 5.31 -9.75
C VAL A 147 6.81 4.18 -9.28
N VAL A 148 6.52 2.94 -9.66
CA VAL A 148 7.36 1.78 -9.29
C VAL A 148 8.78 1.92 -9.86
N ARG A 149 8.92 2.34 -11.12
CA ARG A 149 10.24 2.50 -11.75
C ARG A 149 11.02 3.72 -11.26
N ASN A 150 10.34 4.83 -10.99
CA ASN A 150 11.01 6.11 -10.75
C ASN A 150 11.13 6.46 -9.26
N GLN A 151 10.20 5.98 -8.42
CA GLN A 151 10.15 6.33 -6.99
C GLN A 151 10.44 5.14 -6.08
N LEU A 152 10.14 3.91 -6.53
CA LEU A 152 10.30 2.68 -5.74
C LEU A 152 11.35 1.73 -6.32
N ALA A 153 12.19 2.20 -7.24
CA ALA A 153 13.34 1.44 -7.70
C ALA A 153 14.40 1.41 -6.59
N ALA A 154 14.99 0.23 -6.37
CA ALA A 154 16.10 -0.01 -5.46
C ALA A 154 17.34 0.78 -5.90
N THR A 155 17.36 2.08 -5.60
CA THR A 155 18.54 2.93 -5.71
C THR A 155 19.22 2.96 -4.34
N ASN A 156 20.55 2.98 -4.30
CA ASN A 156 21.30 3.26 -3.07
C ASN A 156 21.06 2.31 -1.86
N GLY A 157 20.79 1.03 -2.09
CA GLY A 157 20.69 0.04 -1.00
C GLY A 157 19.39 0.06 -0.20
N TRP A 158 18.37 0.80 -0.64
CA TRP A 158 17.04 0.79 -0.02
C TRP A 158 16.27 -0.49 -0.37
N THR A 159 15.64 -1.11 0.63
CA THR A 159 14.68 -2.21 0.43
C THR A 159 13.26 -1.65 0.46
N PHE A 160 12.51 -1.85 -0.62
CA PHE A 160 11.13 -1.40 -0.71
C PHE A 160 10.17 -2.55 -0.35
N VAL A 161 9.25 -2.27 0.57
CA VAL A 161 8.17 -3.18 0.93
C VAL A 161 6.86 -2.56 0.45
N ARG A 162 6.09 -3.31 -0.34
CA ARG A 162 4.88 -2.81 -0.99
C ARG A 162 3.66 -3.48 -0.37
N ALA A 163 2.77 -2.67 0.19
CA ALA A 163 1.44 -3.14 0.59
C ALA A 163 0.61 -3.53 -0.64
N PRO A 164 -0.43 -4.37 -0.47
CA PRO A 164 -1.40 -4.63 -1.52
C PRO A 164 -2.00 -3.33 -2.07
N GLU A 165 -2.37 -3.36 -3.34
CA GLU A 165 -3.05 -2.26 -3.96
C GLU A 165 -4.45 -2.11 -3.37
N ILE A 166 -4.90 -0.86 -3.21
CA ILE A 166 -6.27 -0.55 -2.79
C ILE A 166 -6.98 -0.02 -4.04
N ASP A 167 -7.60 -0.93 -4.77
CA ASP A 167 -8.54 -0.57 -5.82
C ASP A 167 -9.85 -0.01 -5.24
N VAL A 168 -10.75 0.47 -6.10
CA VAL A 168 -12.04 1.02 -5.67
C VAL A 168 -12.90 -0.02 -4.94
N ALA A 169 -12.79 -1.31 -5.28
CA ALA A 169 -13.53 -2.38 -4.61
C ALA A 169 -13.05 -2.60 -3.15
N VAL A 170 -11.74 -2.59 -2.92
CA VAL A 170 -11.12 -2.67 -1.58
C VAL A 170 -11.41 -1.39 -0.81
N TYR A 171 -11.33 -0.23 -1.45
CA TYR A 171 -11.65 1.05 -0.82
C TYR A 171 -13.11 1.14 -0.39
N LYS A 172 -14.05 0.65 -1.21
CA LYS A 172 -15.46 0.51 -0.84
C LYS A 172 -15.66 -0.36 0.40
N LYS A 173 -14.91 -1.46 0.52
CA LYS A 173 -14.93 -2.31 1.74
C LYS A 173 -14.41 -1.55 2.97
N LEU A 174 -13.31 -0.80 2.82
CA LEU A 174 -12.77 0.05 3.88
C LEU A 174 -13.79 1.10 4.31
N SER A 175 -14.34 1.87 3.35
CA SER A 175 -15.33 2.92 3.60
C SER A 175 -16.55 2.38 4.35
N LYS A 176 -17.09 1.23 3.93
CA LYS A 176 -18.20 0.57 4.63
C LYS A 176 -17.85 0.14 6.05
N ALA A 177 -16.61 -0.29 6.29
CA ALA A 177 -16.15 -0.67 7.63
C ALA A 177 -16.03 0.54 8.57
N VAL A 178 -15.61 1.70 8.06
CA VAL A 178 -15.37 2.92 8.86
C VAL A 178 -16.57 3.88 8.89
N MET A 179 -17.60 3.67 8.08
CA MET A 179 -18.74 4.59 7.92
C MET A 179 -19.41 4.98 9.25
N SER A 180 -19.54 4.03 10.18
CA SER A 180 -20.18 4.30 11.47
C SER A 180 -19.33 5.17 12.41
N CYS A 181 -18.02 5.32 12.14
CA CYS A 181 -17.17 6.27 12.85
C CYS A 181 -17.61 7.71 12.64
N TYR A 182 -18.11 8.05 11.45
CA TYR A 182 -18.55 9.42 11.15
C TYR A 182 -19.80 9.83 11.93
N THR A 183 -20.63 8.85 12.29
CA THR A 183 -21.84 9.05 13.12
C THR A 183 -21.55 8.94 14.62
N GLY A 184 -20.27 8.91 15.03
CA GLY A 184 -19.83 8.86 16.42
C GLY A 184 -19.86 7.44 17.05
N THR A 185 -20.09 6.39 16.25
CA THR A 185 -20.20 5.00 16.72
C THR A 185 -19.36 4.05 15.88
N CYS A 186 -18.03 4.11 16.03
CA CYS A 186 -17.12 3.21 15.31
C CYS A 186 -17.38 1.72 15.60
N ASP A 187 -17.63 0.94 14.55
CA ASP A 187 -17.76 -0.52 14.62
C ASP A 187 -16.37 -1.17 14.58
N GLY A 188 -15.70 -1.17 15.73
CA GLY A 188 -14.33 -1.68 15.80
C GLY A 188 -14.15 -3.16 15.37
N PRO A 189 -15.11 -4.09 15.59
CA PRO A 189 -15.07 -5.41 14.98
C PRO A 189 -14.96 -5.36 13.44
N LYS A 190 -15.84 -4.61 12.75
CA LYS A 190 -15.78 -4.48 11.28
C LYS A 190 -14.48 -3.87 10.79
N ILE A 191 -14.01 -2.82 11.47
CA ILE A 191 -12.74 -2.15 11.15
C ILE A 191 -11.58 -3.14 11.29
N ARG A 192 -11.54 -3.88 12.40
CA ARG A 192 -10.52 -4.90 12.62
C ARG A 192 -10.59 -5.99 11.56
N ASP A 193 -11.77 -6.50 11.23
CA ASP A 193 -11.92 -7.58 10.26
C ASP A 193 -11.46 -7.15 8.86
N PHE A 194 -11.73 -5.90 8.46
CA PHE A 194 -11.16 -5.33 7.24
C PHE A 194 -9.62 -5.39 7.26
N PHE A 195 -8.97 -4.86 8.32
CA PHE A 195 -7.50 -4.82 8.38
C PHE A 195 -6.87 -6.20 8.54
N VAL A 196 -7.51 -7.12 9.25
CA VAL A 196 -7.06 -8.52 9.34
C VAL A 196 -7.05 -9.15 7.95
N ASN A 197 -8.11 -8.97 7.17
CA ASN A 197 -8.16 -9.48 5.80
C ASN A 197 -7.14 -8.77 4.89
N TYR A 198 -7.03 -7.44 4.96
CA TYR A 198 -6.08 -6.69 4.15
C TYR A 198 -4.62 -7.08 4.42
N ILE A 199 -4.24 -7.20 5.69
CA ILE A 199 -2.89 -7.63 6.11
C ILE A 199 -2.68 -9.13 5.81
N GLY A 200 -3.72 -9.96 5.98
CA GLY A 200 -3.66 -11.38 5.65
C GLY A 200 -3.34 -11.63 4.19
N ASN A 201 -3.84 -10.77 3.28
CA ASN A 201 -3.55 -10.84 1.84
C ASN A 201 -2.28 -10.07 1.43
N ALA A 202 -1.49 -9.55 2.40
CA ALA A 202 -0.30 -8.75 2.14
C ALA A 202 0.98 -9.58 2.09
N GLU A 203 1.02 -10.67 1.32
CA GLU A 203 2.20 -11.55 1.18
C GLU A 203 3.46 -10.77 0.78
N SER A 204 3.32 -9.76 -0.09
CA SER A 204 4.39 -8.85 -0.49
C SER A 204 5.00 -8.04 0.65
N VAL A 205 4.33 -7.98 1.81
CA VAL A 205 4.80 -7.36 3.05
C VAL A 205 5.26 -8.42 4.05
N THR A 206 4.40 -9.40 4.32
CA THR A 206 4.61 -10.40 5.38
C THR A 206 5.73 -11.38 5.05
N GLU A 207 5.98 -11.64 3.78
CA GLU A 207 7.06 -12.50 3.28
C GLU A 207 8.20 -11.72 2.61
N SER A 208 8.17 -10.39 2.69
CA SER A 208 9.13 -9.51 2.05
C SER A 208 10.60 -9.77 2.42
N ASP A 209 11.51 -9.34 1.55
CA ASP A 209 12.95 -9.35 1.80
C ASP A 209 13.34 -8.65 3.11
N PHE A 210 12.58 -7.61 3.49
CA PHE A 210 12.73 -6.95 4.78
C PHE A 210 12.47 -7.90 5.96
N VAL A 211 11.37 -8.66 5.93
CA VAL A 211 11.07 -9.65 6.98
C VAL A 211 12.13 -10.76 6.99
N GLN A 212 12.57 -11.21 5.82
CA GLN A 212 13.64 -12.20 5.71
C GLN A 212 14.98 -11.69 6.27
N MET A 213 15.31 -10.41 6.03
CA MET A 213 16.47 -9.75 6.62
C MET A 213 16.38 -9.74 8.15
N LEU A 214 15.23 -9.36 8.72
CA LEU A 214 15.04 -9.37 10.17
C LEU A 214 15.16 -10.80 10.76
N LYS A 215 14.61 -11.82 10.08
CA LYS A 215 14.77 -13.23 10.49
C LYS A 215 16.25 -13.65 10.49
N LYS A 216 17.01 -13.25 9.46
CA LYS A 216 18.47 -13.49 9.39
C LYS A 216 19.20 -12.79 10.53
N TRP A 217 18.81 -11.57 10.92
CA TRP A 217 19.41 -10.85 12.06
C TRP A 217 19.17 -11.57 13.39
N VAL A 218 17.98 -12.13 13.61
CA VAL A 218 17.72 -12.96 14.80
C VAL A 218 18.70 -14.14 14.86
N GLY A 219 18.90 -14.86 13.76
CA GLY A 219 19.88 -15.96 13.72
C GLY A 219 21.33 -15.49 13.88
N LEU A 220 21.67 -14.29 13.38
CA LEU A 220 22.98 -13.68 13.59
C LEU A 220 23.23 -13.37 15.07
N PHE A 221 22.21 -12.90 15.80
CA PHE A 221 22.34 -12.59 17.22
C PHE A 221 22.60 -13.83 18.08
N ASP A 222 22.01 -14.99 17.74
CA ASP A 222 22.34 -16.26 18.38
C ASP A 222 23.80 -16.67 18.12
N THR A 223 24.27 -16.46 16.89
CA THR A 223 25.68 -16.71 16.53
C THR A 223 26.64 -15.77 17.28
N LEU A 224 26.29 -14.47 17.36
CA LEU A 224 27.05 -13.48 18.11
C LEU A 224 27.11 -13.84 19.58
N LYS A 225 26.00 -14.29 20.17
CA LYS A 225 25.96 -14.73 21.58
C LYS A 225 27.00 -15.81 21.84
N LYS A 226 27.02 -16.87 21.03
CA LYS A 226 28.01 -17.95 21.16
C LYS A 226 29.44 -17.42 21.06
N ARG A 227 29.75 -16.68 19.98
CA ARG A 227 31.11 -16.15 19.75
C ARG A 227 31.56 -15.18 20.84
N THR A 228 30.69 -14.32 21.34
CA THR A 228 31.03 -13.37 22.40
C THR A 228 31.22 -14.09 23.75
N THR A 229 30.45 -15.16 24.02
CA THR A 229 30.70 -16.03 25.18
C THR A 229 32.07 -16.71 25.09
N ASP A 230 32.45 -17.20 23.92
CA ASP A 230 33.77 -17.79 23.67
C ASP A 230 34.88 -16.77 23.90
N VAL A 231 34.77 -15.57 23.29
CA VAL A 231 35.72 -14.46 23.48
C VAL A 231 35.83 -14.11 24.97
N GLN A 232 34.72 -13.94 25.68
CA GLN A 232 34.74 -13.63 27.11
C GLN A 232 35.47 -14.71 27.92
N THR A 233 35.22 -15.98 27.63
CA THR A 233 35.83 -17.12 28.29
C THR A 233 37.34 -17.18 28.03
N TYR A 234 37.75 -17.15 26.76
CA TYR A 234 39.15 -17.22 26.38
C TYR A 234 39.93 -16.00 26.87
N SER A 235 39.36 -14.79 26.80
CA SER A 235 40.00 -13.59 27.35
C SER A 235 40.22 -13.68 28.86
N LYS A 236 39.27 -14.24 29.63
CA LYS A 236 39.48 -14.50 31.07
C LYS A 236 40.62 -15.50 31.32
N GLN A 237 40.72 -16.56 30.52
CA GLN A 237 41.80 -17.54 30.63
C GLN A 237 43.17 -16.93 30.29
N VAL A 238 43.25 -16.16 29.21
CA VAL A 238 44.48 -15.44 28.82
C VAL A 238 44.89 -14.45 29.91
N GLN A 239 43.95 -13.68 30.47
CA GLN A 239 44.23 -12.79 31.60
C GLN A 239 44.75 -13.53 32.83
N ALA A 240 44.16 -14.68 33.17
CA ALA A 240 44.61 -15.49 34.31
C ALA A 240 46.05 -15.98 34.08
N ARG A 241 46.34 -16.55 32.90
CA ARG A 241 47.69 -17.02 32.53
C ARG A 241 48.70 -15.88 32.51
N LEU A 242 48.36 -14.73 31.94
CA LEU A 242 49.23 -13.56 31.88
C LEU A 242 49.51 -12.98 33.28
N LYS A 243 48.53 -12.96 34.18
CA LYS A 243 48.75 -12.59 35.59
C LYS A 243 49.74 -13.54 36.27
N THR A 244 49.59 -14.84 36.07
CA THR A 244 50.54 -15.84 36.59
C THR A 244 51.95 -15.62 36.02
N VAL A 245 52.09 -15.44 34.70
CA VAL A 245 53.39 -15.18 34.07
C VAL A 245 54.00 -13.88 34.59
N SER A 246 53.23 -12.79 34.66
CA SER A 246 53.68 -11.50 35.19
C SER A 246 54.16 -11.63 36.64
N SER A 247 53.44 -12.35 37.49
CA SER A 247 53.84 -12.60 38.89
C SER A 247 55.16 -13.38 38.98
N LYS A 248 55.34 -14.43 38.14
CA LYS A 248 56.59 -15.19 38.06
C LYS A 248 57.75 -14.34 37.55
N VAL A 249 57.53 -13.55 36.49
CA VAL A 249 58.53 -12.63 35.94
C VAL A 249 58.94 -11.58 36.98
N ASN A 250 57.98 -11.01 37.73
CA ASN A 250 58.28 -10.05 38.79
C ASN A 250 59.07 -10.70 39.94
N SER A 251 58.74 -11.94 40.31
CA SER A 251 59.50 -12.72 41.29
C SER A 251 60.93 -13.01 40.81
N VAL A 252 61.10 -13.41 39.54
CA VAL A 252 62.44 -13.62 38.94
C VAL A 252 63.20 -12.30 38.84
N LYS A 253 62.55 -11.19 38.46
CA LYS A 253 63.15 -9.85 38.43
C LYS A 253 63.68 -9.45 39.81
N ALA A 254 62.88 -9.63 40.86
CA ALA A 254 63.28 -9.37 42.23
C ALA A 254 64.50 -10.21 42.65
N ASN A 255 64.63 -11.41 42.09
CA ASN A 255 65.71 -12.35 42.42
C ASN A 255 66.95 -12.24 41.51
N VAL A 256 66.85 -11.75 40.27
CA VAL A 256 67.91 -11.93 39.24
C VAL A 256 68.33 -10.65 38.52
N CYS A 257 67.46 -9.65 38.32
CA CYS A 257 67.77 -8.55 37.40
C CYS A 257 67.39 -7.16 37.93
N LYS A 258 68.42 -6.35 38.25
CA LYS A 258 68.26 -4.94 38.64
C LYS A 258 67.87 -3.99 37.49
N ASN A 259 67.95 -4.35 36.19
CA ASN A 259 67.65 -3.39 35.09
C ASN A 259 66.99 -3.99 33.83
N ASN A 260 65.79 -3.47 33.51
CA ASN A 260 65.18 -3.09 32.21
C ASN A 260 65.14 -4.00 30.96
N ALA A 261 64.31 -5.07 30.96
CA ALA A 261 63.92 -5.74 29.70
C ALA A 261 62.41 -6.09 29.53
N TYR A 262 61.49 -5.66 30.42
CA TYR A 262 60.15 -6.25 30.52
C TYR A 262 58.94 -5.30 30.33
N ALA A 263 59.12 -4.11 29.76
CA ALA A 263 58.04 -3.13 29.65
C ALA A 263 56.93 -3.51 28.64
N SER A 264 57.25 -4.23 27.55
CA SER A 264 56.31 -4.50 26.46
C SER A 264 55.23 -5.53 26.81
N THR A 265 55.59 -6.65 27.46
CA THR A 265 54.62 -7.70 27.85
C THR A 265 53.56 -7.17 28.83
N ILE A 266 53.94 -6.24 29.72
CA ILE A 266 53.03 -5.64 30.71
C ILE A 266 52.02 -4.69 30.03
N ALA A 267 52.42 -3.99 28.96
CA ALA A 267 51.53 -3.13 28.18
C ALA A 267 50.45 -3.94 27.45
N THR A 268 50.82 -5.08 26.86
CA THR A 268 49.87 -6.03 26.22
C THR A 268 48.90 -6.65 27.23
N VAL A 269 49.32 -6.86 28.49
CA VAL A 269 48.39 -7.33 29.54
C VAL A 269 47.33 -6.27 29.85
N LYS A 270 47.69 -4.98 29.87
CA LYS A 270 46.74 -3.89 30.13
C LYS A 270 45.72 -3.72 29.00
N SER A 271 46.13 -3.84 27.73
CA SER A 271 45.21 -3.69 26.60
C SER A 271 44.13 -4.79 26.57
N LEU A 272 44.47 -6.02 27.01
CA LEU A 272 43.54 -7.16 27.08
C LEU A 272 42.63 -7.17 28.33
N GLN A 273 42.86 -6.31 29.32
CA GLN A 273 42.07 -6.29 30.56
C GLN A 273 40.60 -5.93 30.35
N GLY A 274 40.31 -5.07 29.38
CA GLY A 274 38.96 -4.60 29.09
C GLY A 274 38.07 -5.59 28.32
N VAL A 275 38.67 -6.54 27.58
CA VAL A 275 37.94 -7.41 26.65
C VAL A 275 36.83 -8.25 27.32
N PRO A 276 37.03 -8.92 28.48
CA PRO A 276 35.94 -9.67 29.12
C PRO A 276 34.78 -8.81 29.61
N SER A 277 35.07 -7.56 30.01
CA SER A 277 34.05 -6.61 30.46
C SER A 277 33.24 -6.09 29.26
N ALA A 278 33.93 -5.72 28.18
CA ALA A 278 33.31 -5.34 26.91
C ALA A 278 32.43 -6.48 26.37
N ALA A 279 32.95 -7.71 26.31
CA ALA A 279 32.19 -8.89 25.89
C ALA A 279 30.98 -9.16 26.80
N GLY A 280 31.12 -8.96 28.12
CA GLY A 280 30.01 -9.07 29.06
C GLY A 280 28.89 -8.04 28.80
N LYS A 281 29.24 -6.79 28.51
CA LYS A 281 28.27 -5.74 28.14
C LYS A 281 27.55 -6.07 26.83
N SER A 282 28.28 -6.53 25.81
CA SER A 282 27.66 -6.95 24.54
C SER A 282 26.71 -8.13 24.73
N LEU A 283 27.11 -9.15 25.52
CA LEU A 283 26.24 -10.29 25.84
C LEU A 283 24.93 -9.88 26.52
N ALA A 284 24.98 -8.91 27.43
CA ALA A 284 23.78 -8.40 28.12
C ALA A 284 22.78 -7.71 27.17
N ASN A 285 23.26 -7.14 26.06
CA ASN A 285 22.41 -6.44 25.09
C ASN A 285 21.71 -7.38 24.08
N ILE A 286 22.30 -8.56 23.81
CA ILE A 286 21.78 -9.48 22.78
C ILE A 286 20.31 -9.89 22.99
N PRO A 287 19.83 -10.21 24.22
CA PRO A 287 18.42 -10.52 24.43
C PRO A 287 17.49 -9.37 24.01
N GLN A 288 17.86 -8.13 24.33
CA GLN A 288 17.07 -6.95 23.94
C GLN A 288 17.09 -6.73 22.43
N MET A 289 18.26 -6.89 21.79
CA MET A 289 18.38 -6.82 20.32
C MET A 289 17.46 -7.86 19.66
N THR A 290 17.49 -9.10 20.15
CA THR A 290 16.64 -10.20 19.67
C THR A 290 15.17 -9.88 19.83
N GLN A 291 14.77 -9.35 20.98
CA GLN A 291 13.38 -9.00 21.25
C GLN A 291 12.88 -7.87 20.34
N ILE A 292 13.68 -6.81 20.14
CA ILE A 292 13.34 -5.70 19.25
C ILE A 292 13.12 -6.20 17.83
N THR A 293 14.03 -7.03 17.31
CA THR A 293 13.90 -7.60 15.96
C THR A 293 12.70 -8.53 15.83
N ARG A 294 12.42 -9.38 16.83
CA ARG A 294 11.21 -10.22 16.85
C ARG A 294 9.93 -9.39 16.90
N ASN A 295 9.91 -8.31 17.67
CA ASN A 295 8.79 -7.38 17.73
C ASN A 295 8.58 -6.69 16.39
N ALA A 296 9.65 -6.29 15.68
CA ALA A 296 9.54 -5.73 14.34
C ALA A 296 8.88 -6.73 13.38
N ILE A 297 9.33 -8.00 13.38
CA ILE A 297 8.72 -9.07 12.57
C ILE A 297 7.23 -9.23 12.91
N LYS A 298 6.87 -9.29 14.19
CA LYS A 298 5.48 -9.42 14.64
C LYS A 298 4.63 -8.20 14.21
N SER A 299 5.19 -7.00 14.33
CA SER A 299 4.52 -5.75 13.91
C SER A 299 4.35 -5.62 12.41
N THR A 300 5.12 -6.36 11.61
CA THR A 300 4.95 -6.45 10.15
C THR A 300 3.94 -7.54 9.75
N THR A 301 4.01 -8.70 10.41
CA THR A 301 3.33 -9.93 9.94
C THR A 301 2.00 -10.22 10.63
N THR A 302 1.79 -9.65 11.82
CA THR A 302 0.61 -9.96 12.64
C THR A 302 -0.31 -8.75 12.73
N PRO A 303 -1.59 -8.90 12.34
CA PRO A 303 -2.61 -7.88 12.57
C PRO A 303 -2.66 -7.43 14.04
N ALA A 304 -3.00 -6.18 14.26
CA ALA A 304 -3.18 -5.62 15.60
C ALA A 304 -4.54 -6.02 16.19
N ASP A 305 -4.76 -5.63 17.45
CA ASP A 305 -6.06 -5.77 18.07
C ASP A 305 -7.03 -4.67 17.60
N LYS A 306 -8.30 -4.82 18.02
CA LYS A 306 -9.35 -3.86 17.72
C LYS A 306 -9.02 -2.45 18.22
N ALA A 307 -8.42 -2.34 19.41
CA ALA A 307 -8.16 -1.05 20.04
C ALA A 307 -7.14 -0.22 19.24
N TYR A 308 -6.13 -0.88 18.68
CA TYR A 308 -5.16 -0.23 17.80
C TYR A 308 -5.83 0.37 16.56
N TYR A 309 -6.63 -0.41 15.84
CA TYR A 309 -7.27 0.09 14.62
C TYR A 309 -8.33 1.17 14.89
N LEU A 310 -9.07 1.06 16.00
CA LEU A 310 -9.97 2.12 16.43
C LEU A 310 -9.20 3.41 16.70
N LYS A 311 -8.10 3.35 17.44
CA LYS A 311 -7.24 4.51 17.69
C LYS A 311 -6.78 5.18 16.38
N LEU A 312 -6.40 4.39 15.37
CA LEU A 312 -5.99 4.94 14.08
C LEU A 312 -7.12 5.72 13.37
N MET A 313 -8.38 5.29 13.55
CA MET A 313 -9.55 5.98 12.99
C MET A 313 -9.93 7.20 13.84
N ASP A 314 -10.13 7.00 15.15
CA ASP A 314 -10.61 8.01 16.10
C ASP A 314 -9.67 9.21 16.21
N GLU A 315 -8.35 8.97 16.17
CA GLU A 315 -7.34 10.03 16.21
C GLU A 315 -6.98 10.57 14.83
N TYR A 316 -7.77 10.26 13.80
CA TYR A 316 -7.55 10.73 12.44
C TYR A 316 -6.14 10.40 11.92
N GLN A 317 -5.59 9.25 12.31
CA GLN A 317 -4.28 8.82 11.81
C GLN A 317 -4.37 8.22 10.41
N ILE A 318 -5.54 7.68 10.02
CA ILE A 318 -5.82 7.23 8.65
C ILE A 318 -6.82 8.19 7.98
N ASN A 319 -6.33 9.28 7.39
CA ASN A 319 -7.20 10.27 6.73
C ASN A 319 -7.43 10.00 5.26
N SER A 320 -6.54 9.25 4.63
CA SER A 320 -6.59 8.91 3.22
C SER A 320 -6.10 7.49 2.98
N LEU A 321 -6.32 6.97 1.77
CA LEU A 321 -5.77 5.69 1.33
C LEU A 321 -4.23 5.62 1.51
N ARG A 322 -3.53 6.74 1.42
CA ARG A 322 -2.07 6.81 1.65
C ARG A 322 -1.67 6.45 3.08
N ASP A 323 -2.56 6.73 4.04
CA ASP A 323 -2.29 6.46 5.46
C ASP A 323 -2.59 5.02 5.86
N VAL A 324 -3.26 4.23 5.01
CA VAL A 324 -3.62 2.83 5.30
C VAL A 324 -2.39 1.97 5.62
N ILE A 325 -1.21 2.37 5.14
CA ILE A 325 0.08 1.74 5.50
C ILE A 325 0.31 1.70 7.01
N LYS A 326 -0.26 2.65 7.78
CA LYS A 326 -0.14 2.72 9.25
C LYS A 326 -0.80 1.54 9.94
N ALA A 327 -1.69 0.81 9.26
CA ALA A 327 -2.24 -0.46 9.74
C ALA A 327 -1.15 -1.52 9.97
N PHE A 328 -0.03 -1.44 9.24
CA PHE A 328 1.17 -2.21 9.53
C PHE A 328 1.95 -1.52 10.64
N ARG A 329 1.83 -2.02 11.87
CA ARG A 329 2.47 -1.44 13.09
C ARG A 329 3.97 -1.18 12.94
N VAL A 330 4.65 -1.94 12.08
CA VAL A 330 6.07 -1.74 11.79
C VAL A 330 6.39 -0.33 11.31
N THR A 331 5.46 0.34 10.62
CA THR A 331 5.64 1.70 10.09
C THR A 331 5.83 2.74 11.21
N GLN A 332 5.19 2.53 12.35
CA GLN A 332 5.35 3.36 13.55
C GLN A 332 6.47 2.84 14.47
N TYR A 333 6.65 1.52 14.54
CA TYR A 333 7.59 0.87 15.46
C TYR A 333 9.06 0.95 15.00
N LEU A 334 9.31 0.80 13.70
CA LEU A 334 10.64 0.57 13.14
C LEU A 334 11.63 1.73 13.38
N PRO A 335 11.25 3.03 13.27
CA PRO A 335 12.21 4.12 13.46
C PRO A 335 12.91 4.08 14.82
N GLN A 336 12.14 3.95 15.90
CA GLN A 336 12.71 3.85 17.25
C GLN A 336 13.46 2.53 17.46
N ALA A 337 12.91 1.42 16.96
CA ALA A 337 13.55 0.11 17.04
C ALA A 337 14.94 0.10 16.37
N ALA A 338 15.10 0.80 15.25
CA ALA A 338 16.37 0.93 14.54
C ALA A 338 17.41 1.69 15.36
N GLU A 339 17.04 2.81 15.98
CA GLU A 339 17.94 3.57 16.85
C GLU A 339 18.34 2.78 18.10
N ASP A 340 17.39 2.06 18.72
CA ASP A 340 17.69 1.18 19.85
C ASP A 340 18.66 0.07 19.45
N LEU A 341 18.43 -0.59 18.30
CA LEU A 341 19.33 -1.62 17.78
C LEU A 341 20.73 -1.07 17.48
N LYS A 342 20.82 0.13 16.91
CA LYS A 342 22.10 0.81 16.64
C LYS A 342 22.88 1.08 17.93
N LYS A 343 22.20 1.56 18.98
CA LYS A 343 22.81 1.79 20.30
C LYS A 343 23.30 0.48 20.93
N LEU A 344 22.49 -0.57 20.86
CA LEU A 344 22.80 -1.87 21.46
C LEU A 344 23.97 -2.56 20.75
N THR A 345 23.99 -2.52 19.41
CA THR A 345 25.06 -3.08 18.57
C THR A 345 26.38 -2.32 18.72
N GLY A 346 26.34 -1.02 19.01
CA GLY A 346 27.54 -0.21 19.24
C GLY A 346 28.45 -0.71 20.36
N THR A 347 27.94 -1.49 21.32
CA THR A 347 28.79 -2.05 22.40
C THR A 347 29.78 -3.10 21.91
N PHE A 348 29.52 -3.74 20.77
CA PHE A 348 30.47 -4.69 20.17
C PHE A 348 31.75 -4.01 19.69
N ASN A 349 31.70 -2.70 19.37
CA ASN A 349 32.89 -1.92 19.03
C ASN A 349 33.86 -1.82 20.22
N LEU A 350 33.38 -1.98 21.46
CA LEU A 350 34.26 -2.02 22.63
C LEU A 350 35.18 -3.25 22.60
N ILE A 351 34.73 -4.36 22.01
CA ILE A 351 35.54 -5.57 21.87
C ILE A 351 36.65 -5.34 20.83
N SER A 352 36.32 -4.72 19.69
CA SER A 352 37.28 -4.45 18.61
C SER A 352 38.29 -3.35 18.95
N ASN A 353 37.91 -2.34 19.74
CA ASN A 353 38.79 -1.23 20.10
C ASN A 353 39.97 -1.67 21.00
N HIS A 354 39.86 -2.82 21.67
CA HIS A 354 40.99 -3.42 22.40
C HIS A 354 41.99 -4.16 21.49
N ALA A 355 41.66 -4.37 20.21
CA ALA A 355 42.58 -4.97 19.22
C ALA A 355 43.54 -3.96 18.57
N GLY A 356 43.25 -2.65 18.65
CA GLY A 356 44.03 -1.59 17.98
C GLY A 356 45.04 -0.82 18.86
N ALA A 357 45.18 -1.19 20.14
CA ALA A 357 46.09 -0.52 21.09
C ALA A 357 47.34 -1.37 21.41
N ALA A 358 47.77 -2.21 20.46
CA ALA A 358 48.95 -3.08 20.58
C ALA A 358 50.18 -2.43 19.95
#